data_AF-A0A831Y679-F1
#
_entry.id   AF-A0A831Y679-F1
#
_cell.length_a   1.000
_cell.length_b   1.000
_cell.length_c   1.000
_cell.angle_alpha   90.00
_cell.angle_beta   90.00
_cell.angle_gamma   90.00
#
_symmetry.space_group_name_H-M   'P 1'
#
loop_
_entity.id
_entity.type
_entity.pdbx_description
1 polymer ?
#
loop_
_entity_poly.entity_id
_entity_poly.type
_entity_poly.pdbx_seq_one_letter_code
_entity_poly.pdbx_strand_id
1 'polypeptide(L)'
;MLTVRFPGGVAVQYDAAHYLLRDGAGWHLYTAAPDKGGQWVASIELSAGAVVEAVGACRIENPAAQLTGERAVEEVAQHIREYGRRVPKLVATLKRELAAFDARRMTWKD
;
A
#
# COMPACT_ATOMS: atom_id res chain seq x y z
N MET A 1 6.49 7.32 -7.99
CA MET A 1 5.56 8.33 -7.47
C MET A 1 5.77 8.46 -5.99
N LEU A 2 5.94 9.69 -5.52
CA LEU A 2 6.11 10.00 -4.11
C LEU A 2 4.99 10.94 -3.66
N THR A 3 4.45 10.69 -2.48
CA THR A 3 3.44 11.55 -1.85
C THR A 3 4.02 12.13 -0.58
N VAL A 4 3.91 13.44 -0.39
CA VAL A 4 4.34 14.15 0.81
C VAL A 4 3.11 14.59 1.59
N ARG A 5 2.96 14.11 2.82
CA ARG A 5 1.88 14.46 3.74
C ARG A 5 2.38 15.41 4.82
N PHE A 6 1.75 16.57 4.94
CA PHE A 6 2.06 17.57 5.96
C PHE A 6 1.14 17.42 7.18
N PRO A 7 1.58 17.86 8.38
CA PRO A 7 0.77 17.78 9.61
C PRO A 7 -0.61 18.46 9.50
N GLY A 8 -0.75 19.47 8.64
CA GLY A 8 -2.02 20.16 8.38
C GLY A 8 -3.01 19.38 7.50
N GLY A 9 -2.74 18.13 7.15
CA GLY A 9 -3.61 17.29 6.33
C GLY A 9 -3.47 17.48 4.82
N VAL A 10 -2.62 18.43 4.39
CA VAL A 10 -2.27 18.62 2.97
C VAL A 10 -1.40 17.46 2.49
N ALA A 11 -1.75 16.88 1.35
CA ALA A 11 -0.95 15.90 0.65
C ALA A 11 -0.58 16.42 -0.74
N VAL A 12 0.71 16.38 -1.08
CA VAL A 12 1.22 16.77 -2.40
C VAL A 12 1.82 15.54 -3.07
N GLN A 13 1.39 15.29 -4.30
CA GLN A 13 1.86 14.17 -5.10
C GLN A 13 2.88 14.65 -6.14
N TYR A 14 4.01 13.93 -6.22
CA TYR A 14 5.08 14.18 -7.17
C TYR A 14 5.20 12.99 -8.11
N ASP A 15 4.53 13.08 -9.26
CA ASP A 15 4.46 11.99 -10.23
C ASP A 15 5.81 11.69 -10.88
N ALA A 16 6.59 12.74 -11.15
CA ALA A 16 7.93 12.66 -11.72
C ALA A 16 9.00 12.20 -10.71
N ALA A 17 8.69 12.11 -9.41
CA ALA A 17 9.64 11.71 -8.40
C ALA A 17 9.58 10.18 -8.17
N HIS A 18 10.74 9.55 -8.32
CA HIS A 18 10.90 8.10 -8.17
C HIS A 18 12.05 7.71 -7.23
N TYR A 19 12.87 8.68 -6.82
CA TYR A 19 13.97 8.47 -5.89
C TYR A 19 13.92 9.49 -4.75
N LEU A 20 14.25 9.02 -3.55
CA LEU A 20 14.22 9.79 -2.31
C LEU A 20 15.59 9.70 -1.65
N LEU A 21 16.22 10.86 -1.43
CA LEU A 21 17.45 10.99 -0.67
C LEU A 21 17.14 11.70 0.64
N ARG A 22 17.63 11.17 1.76
CA ARG A 22 17.61 11.89 3.03
C ARG A 22 18.97 12.49 3.30
N ASP A 23 19.00 13.73 3.73
CA ASP A 23 20.19 14.34 4.30
C ASP A 23 19.88 14.93 5.70
N GLY A 24 20.83 15.67 6.26
CA GLY A 24 20.67 16.30 7.58
C GLY A 24 19.65 17.44 7.62
N ALA A 25 19.28 18.01 6.47
CA ALA A 25 18.34 19.13 6.37
C ALA A 25 16.91 18.66 6.03
N GLY A 26 16.77 17.52 5.36
CA GLY A 26 15.48 17.15 4.78
C GLY A 26 15.48 15.89 3.94
N TRP A 27 14.45 15.85 3.11
CA TRP A 27 14.24 14.90 2.04
C TRP A 27 14.38 15.62 0.70
N HIS A 28 15.11 15.01 -0.22
CA HIS A 28 15.25 15.47 -1.60
C HIS A 28 14.68 14.43 -2.54
N LEU A 29 13.79 14.89 -3.42
CA LEU A 29 13.07 14.06 -4.38
C LEU A 29 13.72 14.24 -5.75
N TYR A 30 13.98 13.12 -6.41
CA TYR A 30 14.60 13.08 -7.72
C TYR A 30 13.82 12.18 -8.68
N THR A 31 13.99 12.41 -9.97
CA THR A 31 13.43 11.55 -11.03
C THR A 31 14.08 10.16 -11.07
N ALA A 32 15.34 10.06 -10.66
CA ALA A 32 16.11 8.82 -10.50
C ALA A 32 17.22 9.05 -9.46
N ALA A 33 18.05 8.05 -9.18
CA ALA A 33 19.21 8.26 -8.31
C ALA A 33 20.14 9.36 -8.89
N PRO A 34 20.64 10.32 -8.09
CA PRO A 34 21.43 11.45 -8.58
C PRO A 34 22.71 11.04 -9.34
N ASP A 35 23.36 9.98 -8.88
CA ASP A 35 24.54 9.36 -9.51
C ASP A 35 24.24 8.73 -10.88
N LYS A 36 22.95 8.52 -11.19
CA LYS A 36 22.45 8.06 -12.50
C LYS A 36 21.86 9.20 -13.34
N GLY A 37 22.17 10.45 -13.01
CA GLY A 37 21.66 11.62 -13.74
C GLY A 37 20.23 12.02 -13.36
N GLY A 38 19.72 11.53 -12.24
CA GLY A 38 18.41 11.92 -11.70
C GLY A 38 18.30 13.43 -11.50
N GLN A 39 17.25 14.03 -12.04
CA GLN A 39 16.99 15.46 -11.91
C GLN A 39 16.28 15.74 -10.59
N TRP A 40 16.65 16.85 -9.95
CA TRP A 40 15.99 17.32 -8.73
C TRP A 40 14.55 17.73 -9.04
N VAL A 41 13.62 17.36 -8.15
CA VAL A 41 12.19 17.67 -8.27
C VAL A 41 11.75 18.61 -7.14
N ALA A 42 12.06 18.25 -5.89
CA ALA A 42 11.64 19.00 -4.72
C ALA A 42 12.54 18.71 -3.51
N SER A 43 12.49 19.61 -2.52
CA SER A 43 13.12 19.43 -1.21
C SER A 43 12.06 19.65 -0.12
N ILE A 44 12.10 18.83 0.92
CA ILE A 44 11.20 18.91 2.07
C ILE A 44 12.05 18.97 3.32
N GLU A 45 12.01 20.09 4.02
CA GLU A 45 12.75 20.27 5.25
C GLU A 45 12.21 19.35 6.37
N LEU A 46 13.09 18.86 7.24
CA LEU A 46 12.69 18.08 8.42
C LEU A 46 11.77 18.90 9.36
N SER A 47 11.98 20.21 9.43
CA SER A 47 11.18 21.17 10.19
C SER A 47 9.71 21.18 9.77
N ALA A 48 9.40 20.80 8.53
CA ALA A 48 8.04 20.76 8.01
C ALA A 48 7.19 19.64 8.67
N GLY A 49 7.80 18.72 9.41
CA GLY A 49 7.11 17.61 10.08
C GLY A 49 6.40 16.68 9.11
N ALA A 50 6.80 16.69 7.83
CA ALA A 50 6.12 15.97 6.77
C ALA A 50 6.57 14.50 6.69
N VAL A 51 5.65 13.63 6.27
CA VAL A 51 5.90 12.22 5.98
C VAL A 51 5.98 12.04 4.47
N VAL A 52 7.02 11.37 3.99
CA VAL A 52 7.18 11.02 2.56
C VAL A 52 6.84 9.55 2.36
N GLU A 53 5.84 9.29 1.54
CA GLU A 53 5.36 7.95 1.19
C GLU A 53 5.78 7.61 -0.24
N ALA A 54 6.47 6.47 -0.41
CA ALA A 54 6.77 5.94 -1.73
C ALA A 54 5.70 4.91 -2.12
N VAL A 55 4.86 5.28 -3.10
CA VAL A 55 3.87 4.36 -3.65
C VAL A 55 4.44 3.81 -4.96
N GLY A 56 4.85 2.55 -4.93
CA GLY A 56 5.14 1.81 -6.16
C GLY A 56 3.88 1.72 -7.00
N ALA A 57 4.01 1.75 -8.33
CA ALA A 57 2.88 1.48 -9.20
C ALA A 57 2.42 0.04 -8.92
N CYS A 58 1.33 -0.10 -8.18
CA CYS A 58 0.69 -1.39 -7.99
C CYS A 58 0.10 -1.79 -9.34
N ARG A 59 0.57 -2.91 -9.89
CA ARG A 59 -0.16 -3.57 -10.96
C ARG A 59 -1.52 -3.95 -10.38
N ILE A 60 -2.59 -3.32 -10.86
CA ILE A 60 -3.93 -3.83 -10.62
C ILE A 60 -4.02 -5.11 -11.46
N GLU A 61 -3.68 -6.24 -10.86
CA GLU A 61 -3.77 -7.55 -11.52
C GLU A 61 -5.23 -7.97 -11.75
N ASN A 62 -6.18 -7.24 -11.17
CA ASN A 62 -7.62 -7.49 -11.28
C ASN A 62 -8.40 -6.20 -11.56
N PRO A 63 -8.54 -5.77 -12.83
CA PRO A 63 -9.49 -4.71 -13.14
C PRO A 63 -10.88 -5.17 -12.71
N ALA A 64 -11.57 -4.39 -11.88
CA ALA A 64 -12.90 -4.68 -11.34
C ALA A 64 -13.95 -5.05 -12.42
N ALA A 65 -13.65 -4.78 -13.69
CA ALA A 65 -14.45 -5.16 -14.85
C ALA A 65 -14.46 -6.67 -15.19
N GLN A 66 -13.56 -7.49 -14.63
CA GLN A 66 -13.42 -8.92 -15.01
C GLN A 66 -13.66 -9.93 -13.88
N LEU A 67 -13.97 -9.48 -12.66
CA LEU A 67 -14.32 -10.35 -11.55
C LEU A 67 -15.82 -10.31 -11.27
N THR A 68 -16.50 -11.38 -11.63
CA THR A 68 -17.76 -11.72 -10.97
C THR A 68 -17.46 -12.01 -9.50
N GLY A 69 -18.42 -11.72 -8.61
CA GLY A 69 -18.26 -11.99 -7.18
C GLY A 69 -17.89 -13.45 -6.88
N GLU A 70 -18.35 -14.38 -7.71
CA GLU A 70 -18.03 -15.81 -7.63
C GLU A 70 -16.54 -16.08 -7.87
N ARG A 71 -15.96 -15.47 -8.92
CA ARG A 71 -14.54 -15.64 -9.25
C ARG A 71 -13.63 -15.04 -8.18
N ALA A 72 -14.06 -13.94 -7.54
CA ALA A 72 -13.33 -13.34 -6.43
C ALA A 72 -13.29 -14.27 -5.21
N VAL A 73 -14.42 -14.93 -4.91
CA VAL A 73 -14.50 -15.91 -3.82
C VAL A 73 -13.62 -17.13 -4.11
N GLU A 74 -13.59 -17.62 -5.35
CA GLU A 74 -12.73 -18.74 -5.75
C GLU A 74 -11.23 -18.42 -5.63
N GLU A 75 -10.79 -17.24 -6.08
CA GLU A 75 -9.40 -16.80 -5.98
C GLU A 75 -8.97 -16.64 -4.51
N VAL A 76 -9.82 -16.04 -3.67
CA VAL A 76 -9.55 -15.93 -2.23
C VAL A 76 -9.46 -17.31 -1.59
N ALA A 77 -10.36 -18.23 -1.93
CA ALA A 77 -10.32 -19.60 -1.43
C ALA A 77 -9.04 -20.35 -1.86
N GLN A 78 -8.58 -20.14 -3.09
CA GLN A 78 -7.33 -20.71 -3.59
C GLN A 78 -6.11 -20.15 -2.86
N HIS A 79 -6.01 -18.82 -2.71
CA HIS A 79 -4.92 -18.20 -1.98
C HIS A 79 -4.89 -18.63 -0.51
N ILE A 80 -6.04 -18.77 0.17
CA ILE A 80 -6.10 -19.30 1.54
C ILE A 80 -5.59 -20.74 1.61
N ARG A 81 -5.88 -21.60 0.61
CA ARG A 81 -5.35 -22.97 0.56
C ARG A 81 -3.83 -22.99 0.38
N GLU A 82 -3.30 -22.15 -0.51
CA GLU A 82 -1.87 -22.05 -0.80
C GLU A 82 -1.09 -21.46 0.38
N TYR A 83 -1.55 -20.33 0.93
CA TYR A 83 -0.95 -19.71 2.13
C TYR A 83 -1.16 -20.54 3.39
N GLY A 84 -2.24 -21.31 3.50
CA GLY A 84 -2.48 -22.22 4.62
C GLY A 84 -1.42 -23.31 4.77
N ARG A 85 -0.73 -23.68 3.69
CA ARG A 85 0.43 -24.59 3.74
C ARG A 85 1.68 -23.89 4.29
N ARG A 86 1.82 -22.58 4.08
CA ARG A 86 3.00 -21.79 4.49
C ARG A 86 2.85 -21.20 5.89
N VAL A 87 1.63 -20.82 6.29
CA VAL A 87 1.34 -20.13 7.56
C VAL A 87 0.05 -20.67 8.20
N PRO A 88 0.06 -21.92 8.70
CA PRO A 88 -1.16 -22.59 9.17
C PRO A 88 -1.87 -21.88 10.32
N LYS A 89 -1.12 -21.17 11.19
CA LYS A 89 -1.70 -20.39 12.31
C LYS A 89 -2.55 -19.21 11.83
N LEU A 90 -2.12 -18.51 10.77
CA LEU A 90 -2.84 -17.36 10.24
C LEU A 90 -4.18 -17.79 9.62
N VAL A 91 -4.19 -18.92 8.89
CA VAL A 91 -5.40 -19.47 8.31
C VAL A 91 -6.36 -20.01 9.37
N ALA A 92 -5.86 -20.61 10.45
CA ALA A 92 -6.70 -21.02 11.59
C ALA A 92 -7.38 -19.81 12.25
N THR A 93 -6.64 -18.71 12.45
CA THR A 93 -7.19 -17.45 12.97
C THR A 93 -8.25 -16.88 12.02
N LEU A 94 -7.94 -16.72 10.73
CA LEU A 94 -8.89 -16.22 9.72
C LEU A 94 -10.20 -17.02 9.67
N LYS A 95 -10.12 -18.35 9.73
CA LYS A 95 -11.30 -19.22 9.77
C LYS A 95 -12.15 -18.99 11.01
N ARG A 96 -11.52 -18.80 12.17
CA ARG A 96 -12.21 -18.53 13.43
C ARG A 96 -12.89 -17.15 13.39
N GLU A 97 -12.19 -16.12 12.94
CA GLU A 97 -12.76 -14.78 12.79
C GLU A 97 -13.95 -14.83 11.82
N LEU A 98 -13.78 -15.42 10.62
CA LEU A 98 -14.88 -15.56 9.64
C LEU A 98 -16.08 -16.33 10.18
N ALA A 99 -15.88 -17.34 11.03
CA ALA A 99 -16.98 -18.05 11.69
C ALA A 99 -17.74 -17.18 12.71
N ALA A 100 -17.10 -16.14 13.25
CA ALA A 100 -17.74 -15.14 14.09
C ALA A 100 -18.53 -14.10 13.28
N PHE A 101 -18.38 -14.04 11.95
CA PHE A 101 -19.16 -13.14 11.11
C PHE A 101 -20.61 -13.64 10.95
N ASP A 102 -21.57 -12.85 11.41
CA ASP A 102 -22.99 -13.07 11.16
C ASP A 102 -23.37 -12.51 9.78
N ALA A 103 -23.38 -13.39 8.78
CA ALA A 103 -23.71 -13.02 7.40
C ALA A 103 -25.15 -12.50 7.22
N ARG A 104 -26.09 -12.81 8.13
CA ARG A 104 -27.47 -12.31 8.04
C ARG A 104 -27.58 -10.88 8.53
N ARG A 105 -26.75 -10.51 9.50
CA ARG A 105 -26.72 -9.16 10.09
C ARG A 105 -25.61 -8.27 9.54
N MET A 106 -24.67 -8.85 8.79
CA MET A 106 -23.47 -8.18 8.30
C MET A 106 -22.59 -7.62 9.42
N THR A 107 -22.53 -8.31 10.56
CA THR A 107 -21.80 -7.88 11.77
C THR A 107 -20.94 -9.00 12.33
N TRP A 108 -19.84 -8.66 13.01
CA TRP A 108 -19.06 -9.63 13.78
C TRP A 108 -19.75 -9.90 15.12
N LYS A 109 -19.74 -11.15 15.56
CA LYS A 109 -20.16 -11.51 16.92
C LYS A 109 -19.04 -11.11 17.88
N ASP A 110 -19.38 -10.28 18.85
CA ASP A 110 -18.51 -9.93 19.99
C ASP A 110 -18.16 -11.17 20.83
#